data_AF-A0A1C4U434-F1
#
_entry.id   AF-A0A1C4U434-F1
#
_cell.length_a   1.000
_cell.length_b   1.000
_cell.length_c   1.000
_cell.angle_alpha   90.00
_cell.angle_beta   90.00
_cell.angle_gamma   90.00
#
_symmetry.space_group_name_H-M   'P 1'
#
loop_
_entity.id
_entity.type
_entity.pdbx_description
1 polymer ?
#
loop_
_entity_poly.entity_id
_entity_poly.type
_entity_poly.pdbx_seq_one_letter_code
_entity_poly.pdbx_strand_id
1 'polypeptide(L)'
;MTQRHAPLKPLWVCTADLLNWPCENAKAELVADYEHDRRHLAVDLAALMRQATDDLTRLYSEPPDPAEMHIRFLGWLRSVRNV
;
A
#
# COMPACT_ATOMS: atom_id res chain seq x y z
N MET A 1 4.01 21.27 9.03
CA MET A 1 2.86 20.42 8.64
C MET A 1 3.45 19.12 8.13
N THR A 2 3.30 18.01 8.84
CA THR A 2 3.67 16.69 8.32
C THR A 2 2.67 16.33 7.23
N GLN A 3 3.15 16.16 6.00
CA GLN A 3 2.30 15.77 4.88
C GLN A 3 1.89 14.31 5.05
N ARG A 4 0.60 14.00 4.85
CA ARG A 4 0.11 12.61 4.87
C ARG A 4 0.76 11.78 3.77
N HIS A 5 1.13 10.55 4.09
CA HIS A 5 1.69 9.61 3.13
C HIS A 5 0.56 8.86 2.39
N ALA A 6 -0.13 9.59 1.50
CA ALA A 6 -1.26 9.09 0.71
C ALA A 6 -0.82 8.53 -0.66
N PRO A 7 -1.62 7.65 -1.29
CA PRO A 7 -1.35 7.16 -2.64
C PRO A 7 -1.66 8.22 -3.70
N LEU A 8 -0.73 8.45 -4.62
CA LEU A 8 -0.92 9.20 -5.85
C LEU A 8 -1.29 8.24 -6.99
N LYS A 9 -2.58 8.18 -7.35
CA LYS A 9 -3.05 7.38 -8.49
C LYS A 9 -2.90 8.18 -9.80
N PRO A 10 -2.69 7.52 -10.96
CA PRO A 10 -2.58 6.06 -11.15
C PRO A 10 -1.16 5.50 -11.00
N LEU A 11 -0.18 6.32 -10.59
CA LEU A 11 1.23 5.89 -10.45
C LEU A 11 1.49 5.03 -9.21
N TRP A 12 0.60 5.09 -8.23
CA TRP A 12 0.71 4.42 -6.94
C TRP A 12 2.01 4.74 -6.20
N VAL A 13 2.55 5.95 -6.37
CA VAL A 13 3.63 6.48 -5.54
C VAL A 13 3.06 7.29 -4.38
N CYS A 14 3.85 7.55 -3.36
CA CYS A 14 3.44 8.31 -2.19
C CYS A 14 3.47 9.81 -2.49
N THR A 15 2.45 10.54 -2.08
CA THR A 15 2.37 12.00 -2.29
C THR A 15 3.43 12.79 -1.54
N ALA A 16 3.98 12.24 -0.46
CA ALA A 16 4.91 12.93 0.43
C ALA A 16 6.39 12.71 0.09
N ASP A 17 6.75 11.48 -0.33
CA ASP A 17 8.15 11.10 -0.58
C ASP A 17 8.42 10.53 -1.98
N LEU A 18 7.38 10.39 -2.82
CA LEU A 18 7.45 9.85 -4.18
C LEU A 18 7.97 8.41 -4.28
N LEU A 19 8.09 7.68 -3.16
CA LEU A 19 8.40 6.26 -3.15
C LEU A 19 7.15 5.43 -3.50
N ASN A 20 7.34 4.14 -3.78
CA ASN A 20 6.23 3.22 -3.98
C ASN A 20 5.30 3.21 -2.77
N TRP A 21 4.04 3.60 -2.98
CA TRP A 21 3.01 3.53 -1.94
C TRP A 21 2.47 2.09 -1.82
N PRO A 22 2.30 1.50 -0.62
CA PRO A 22 2.61 2.09 0.69
C PRO A 22 4.12 2.15 0.93
N CYS A 23 4.65 3.34 1.19
CA CYS A 23 6.01 3.53 1.67
C CYS A 23 6.08 3.23 3.19
N GLU A 24 7.27 3.16 3.78
CA GLU A 24 7.41 2.80 5.21
C GLU A 24 6.61 3.72 6.15
N ASN A 25 6.58 5.02 5.88
CA ASN A 25 5.77 5.96 6.67
C ASN A 25 4.27 5.75 6.45
N ALA A 26 3.82 5.50 5.20
CA ALA A 26 2.42 5.15 4.94
C ALA A 26 2.02 3.86 5.67
N LYS A 27 2.89 2.85 5.71
CA LYS A 27 2.65 1.61 6.46
C LYS A 27 2.47 1.91 7.94
N ALA A 28 3.34 2.73 8.53
CA ALA A 28 3.23 3.14 9.93
C ALA A 28 1.93 3.94 10.21
N GLU A 29 1.58 4.90 9.35
CA GLU A 29 0.32 5.67 9.44
C GLU A 29 -0.89 4.74 9.37
N LEU A 30 -0.96 3.85 8.37
CA LEU A 30 -2.04 2.88 8.21
C LEU A 30 -2.16 1.92 9.40
N VAL A 31 -1.03 1.51 9.99
CA VAL A 31 -1.01 0.67 11.17
C VAL A 31 -1.62 1.37 12.38
N ALA A 32 -1.30 2.66 12.57
CA ALA A 32 -1.83 3.47 13.64
C ALA A 32 -3.32 3.76 13.44
N ASP A 33 -3.73 4.14 12.22
CA ASP A 33 -5.12 4.46 11.89
C ASP A 33 -6.07 3.27 12.08
N TYR A 34 -5.56 2.04 11.94
CA TYR A 34 -6.31 0.78 12.09
C TYR A 34 -5.89 -0.02 13.34
N GLU A 35 -5.37 0.64 14.38
CA GLU A 35 -4.81 -0.04 15.56
C GLU A 35 -5.79 -1.06 16.19
N HIS A 36 -7.08 -0.77 16.15
CA HIS A 36 -8.15 -1.60 16.73
C HIS A 36 -8.83 -2.55 15.72
N ASP A 37 -8.55 -2.44 14.41
CA ASP A 37 -9.14 -3.30 13.37
C ASP A 37 -8.17 -3.63 12.24
N ARG A 38 -7.17 -4.45 12.56
CA ARG A 38 -6.18 -4.94 11.59
C ARG A 38 -6.77 -5.82 10.49
N ARG A 39 -7.96 -6.40 10.70
CA ARG A 39 -8.64 -7.19 9.66
C ARG A 39 -9.18 -6.28 8.58
N HIS A 40 -9.80 -5.17 8.98
CA HIS A 40 -10.26 -4.15 8.03
C HIS A 40 -9.10 -3.55 7.24
N LEU A 41 -7.97 -3.26 7.89
CA LEU A 41 -6.75 -2.82 7.19
C LEU A 41 -6.33 -3.79 6.08
N ALA A 42 -6.33 -5.10 6.35
CA ALA A 42 -5.97 -6.10 5.36
C ALA A 42 -6.96 -6.15 4.18
N VAL A 43 -8.26 -5.98 4.45
CA VAL A 43 -9.30 -5.93 3.42
C VAL A 43 -9.13 -4.69 2.53
N ASP A 44 -8.92 -3.52 3.13
CA ASP A 44 -8.71 -2.27 2.40
C ASP A 44 -7.44 -2.30 1.56
N LEU A 45 -6.33 -2.82 2.11
CA LEU A 45 -5.09 -2.98 1.36
C LEU A 45 -5.23 -3.99 0.22
N ALA A 46 -6.04 -5.04 0.37
CA ALA A 46 -6.32 -5.97 -0.74
C ALA A 46 -7.14 -5.30 -1.85
N ALA A 47 -8.11 -4.45 -1.50
CA ALA A 47 -8.88 -3.67 -2.47
C ALA A 47 -7.99 -2.65 -3.20
N LEU A 48 -7.10 -1.98 -2.48
CA LEU A 48 -6.13 -1.05 -3.05
C LEU A 48 -5.08 -1.76 -3.93
N MET A 49 -4.60 -2.94 -3.52
CA MET A 49 -3.70 -3.77 -4.32
C MET A 49 -4.32 -4.09 -5.68
N ARG A 50 -5.59 -4.50 -5.72
CA ARG A 50 -6.32 -4.77 -6.96
C ARG A 50 -6.38 -3.53 -7.86
N GLN A 51 -6.78 -2.39 -7.31
CA GLN A 51 -6.83 -1.13 -8.06
C GLN A 51 -5.45 -0.74 -8.60
N ALA A 52 -4.40 -0.94 -7.81
CA ALA A 52 -3.03 -0.68 -8.22
C ALA A 52 -2.58 -1.59 -9.35
N THR A 53 -2.88 -2.89 -9.27
CA THR A 53 -2.61 -3.82 -10.36
C THR A 53 -3.32 -3.39 -11.64
N ASP A 54 -4.59 -3.02 -11.57
CA ASP A 54 -5.37 -2.59 -12.73
C ASP A 54 -4.82 -1.30 -13.35
N ASP A 55 -4.49 -0.30 -12.54
CA ASP A 55 -3.94 0.98 -12.99
C ASP A 55 -2.55 0.79 -13.61
N LEU A 56 -1.64 0.08 -12.93
CA LEU A 56 -0.28 -0.14 -13.41
C LEU A 56 -0.25 -0.99 -14.70
N THR A 57 -1.14 -1.99 -14.81
CA THR A 57 -1.30 -2.77 -16.04
C THR A 57 -1.74 -1.92 -17.23
N ARG A 58 -2.50 -0.84 -17.01
CA ARG A 58 -2.90 0.11 -18.06
C ARG A 58 -1.79 1.11 -18.42
N LEU A 59 -0.94 1.45 -17.46
CA LEU A 59 0.11 2.46 -17.63
C LEU A 59 1.38 1.91 -18.28
N TYR A 60 1.74 0.66 -17.97
CA TYR A 60 2.99 0.06 -18.40
C TYR A 60 2.75 -1.08 -19.39
N SER A 61 3.71 -1.30 -20.30
CA SER A 61 3.63 -2.37 -21.31
C SER A 61 3.73 -3.77 -20.71
N GLU A 62 4.39 -3.90 -19.56
CA GLU A 62 4.46 -5.13 -18.78
C GLU A 62 3.60 -5.00 -17.52
N PRO A 63 2.71 -5.95 -17.23
CA PRO A 63 1.92 -5.93 -16.00
C PRO A 63 2.82 -6.12 -14.78
N PRO A 64 2.45 -5.56 -13.62
CA PRO A 64 3.23 -5.76 -12.40
C PRO A 64 3.21 -7.23 -11.97
N ASP A 65 4.32 -7.72 -11.44
CA ASP A 65 4.41 -9.07 -10.92
C ASP A 65 3.42 -9.28 -9.73
N PRO A 66 2.56 -10.32 -9.78
CA PRO A 66 1.58 -10.54 -8.72
C PRO A 66 2.18 -10.81 -7.33
N ALA A 67 3.35 -11.45 -7.26
CA ALA A 67 4.01 -11.72 -5.99
C ALA A 67 4.58 -10.43 -5.39
N GLU A 68 5.21 -9.58 -6.20
CA GLU A 68 5.68 -8.25 -5.78
C GLU A 68 4.53 -7.35 -5.31
N MET A 69 3.40 -7.37 -6.01
CA MET A 69 2.19 -6.64 -5.57
C MET A 69 1.69 -7.14 -4.22
N HIS A 70 1.64 -8.45 -4.02
CA HIS A 70 1.26 -9.03 -2.73
C HIS A 70 2.25 -8.64 -1.62
N ILE A 71 3.57 -8.73 -1.87
CA ILE A 71 4.61 -8.36 -0.90
C ILE A 71 4.47 -6.89 -0.50
N ARG A 72 4.32 -6.01 -1.49
CA ARG A 72 4.19 -4.56 -1.31
C ARG A 72 2.98 -4.17 -0.46
N PHE A 73 1.80 -4.69 -0.77
CA PHE A 73 0.56 -4.27 -0.11
C PHE A 73 0.25 -5.07 1.16
N LEU A 74 0.48 -6.38 1.17
CA LEU A 74 0.01 -7.28 2.23
C LEU A 74 1.13 -8.02 2.95
N GLY A 75 2.30 -8.18 2.32
CA GLY A 75 3.40 -9.02 2.82
C GLY A 75 3.93 -8.61 4.19
N TRP A 76 3.89 -7.31 4.48
CA TRP A 76 4.40 -6.74 5.73
C TRP A 76 3.41 -6.83 6.90
N LEU A 77 2.10 -7.05 6.65
CA LEU A 77 1.09 -7.12 7.72
C LEU A 77 1.33 -8.27 8.71
N ARG A 78 2.00 -9.33 8.27
CA ARG A 78 2.35 -10.47 9.13
C ARG A 78 3.47 -10.15 10.12
N SER A 79 4.34 -9.21 9.78
CA SER A 79 5.47 -8.77 10.61
C SER A 79 5.06 -7.78 11.69
N VAL A 80 3.85 -7.19 11.61
CA VAL A 80 3.32 -6.22 12.60
C VAL A 80 2.57 -6.92 13.74
N ARG A 81 2.89 -8.19 14.04
CA ARG A 81 2.43 -8.83 15.29
C ARG A 81 3.22 -8.24 16.45
N ASN A 82 2.57 -7.39 17.24
CA ASN A 82 3.05 -7.00 18.57
C ASN A 82 3.44 -8.28 19.34
N VAL A 83 4.72 -8.35 19.70
CA VAL A 83 5.12 -8.97 20.98
C VAL A 83 4.68 -8.03 22.09
#